data_AF-A0A956YKW1-F1
#
_entry.id   AF-A0A956YKW1-F1
#
_cell.length_a   1.000
_cell.length_b   1.000
_cell.length_c   1.000
_cell.angle_alpha   90.00
_cell.angle_beta   90.00
_cell.angle_gamma   90.00
#
_symmetry.space_group_name_H-M   'P 1'
#
loop_
_entity.id
_entity.type
_entity.pdbx_description
1 polymer ?
#
loop_
_entity_poly.entity_id
_entity_poly.type
_entity_poly.pdbx_seq_one_letter_code
_entity_poly.pdbx_strand_id
1 'polypeptide(L)'
;MLRIRRYLNPYMFMFTVSVILLFIQANLDLALPDYLSRIVNTGIQQSGVESAVPEAMRQETLNHLALFLSDEDETAVRNAYTLIEPNTLASEQYVETYPLLQEVAIYVRQDLTDEEIDALKAPISQALLVVSSLQRAMDDPEAAAQMGGGGAFNLSQLPPGTDLFALIGNLPAAQRSQIADTINEQFSALGESMVEQTAVVQVKAEYEALGLDVASLQSSYILRIGALMLGITLLSAAATITVGYLSAKIAAGIGRDLRSDIFRKVESFSSAEFEKFPTASLITRSTNDITQLQMVTMFMVRLVFYAPIMGIGGTIRAIGKGSSMWWTIAVAVIVLVGVIAVIVSIAMPRFQVVQKLIDRINLVARENLSGMMVIRAFNMQGFEEKRFDKANLDLTDNTLFIARITAVMMPVMMFILNVLSVLIIWVGAQQVADANMQVGDVMAFLQYAMQIVFSFLMLSMLFIILPRAQVSAERIADVLETEPIITDPANPHQLNGSFTGTVEFRNVSFRYPGADTDVLKDISFVARPGETTAFIGSTGSGKSTVVNLIPRFFDVTEGQILLDGVDIREVTQHDLREKIG
;
A
#
# COMPACT_ATOMS: atom_id res chain seq x y z
N MET A 1 -0.93 -22.00 -2.26
CA MET A 1 -2.03 -21.04 -1.98
C MET A 1 -3.40 -21.50 -2.49
N LEU A 2 -3.55 -21.89 -3.76
CA LEU A 2 -4.86 -22.25 -4.34
C LEU A 2 -5.58 -23.42 -3.62
N ARG A 3 -4.84 -24.44 -3.19
CA ARG A 3 -5.37 -25.63 -2.47
C ARG A 3 -6.06 -25.31 -1.15
N ILE A 4 -5.69 -24.21 -0.48
CA ILE A 4 -6.28 -23.78 0.79
C ILE A 4 -7.23 -22.57 0.64
N ARG A 5 -7.56 -22.17 -0.60
CA ARG A 5 -8.42 -21.00 -0.87
C ARG A 5 -9.79 -21.10 -0.19
N ARG A 6 -10.32 -22.32 0.00
CA ARG A 6 -11.63 -22.54 0.64
C ARG A 6 -11.74 -21.89 2.03
N TYR A 7 -10.62 -21.74 2.74
CA TYR A 7 -10.58 -21.13 4.07
C TYR A 7 -10.77 -19.61 4.05
N LEU A 8 -10.58 -18.95 2.90
CA LEU A 8 -10.89 -17.52 2.72
C LEU A 8 -12.38 -17.27 2.47
N ASN A 9 -13.12 -18.25 1.95
CA ASN A 9 -14.52 -18.08 1.52
C ASN A 9 -15.44 -17.49 2.62
N PRO A 10 -15.40 -17.96 3.88
CA PRO A 10 -16.24 -17.42 4.95
C PRO A 10 -15.96 -15.95 5.27
N TYR A 11 -14.78 -15.45 4.89
CA TYR A 11 -14.29 -14.12 5.23
C TYR A 11 -14.30 -13.16 4.03
N MET A 12 -14.82 -13.58 2.87
CA MET A 12 -14.81 -12.78 1.64
C MET A 12 -15.50 -11.42 1.79
N PHE A 13 -16.59 -11.34 2.56
CA PHE A 13 -17.25 -10.08 2.83
C PHE A 13 -16.33 -9.09 3.56
N MET A 14 -15.68 -9.52 4.65
CA MET A 14 -14.73 -8.68 5.40
C MET A 14 -13.52 -8.30 4.54
N PHE A 15 -13.06 -9.22 3.69
CA PHE A 15 -11.98 -8.98 2.74
C PHE A 15 -12.35 -7.88 1.74
N THR A 16 -13.53 -7.96 1.10
CA THR A 16 -13.99 -6.94 0.16
C THR A 16 -14.16 -5.57 0.82
N VAL A 17 -14.75 -5.53 2.02
CA VAL A 17 -14.86 -4.28 2.80
C VAL A 17 -13.47 -3.70 3.09
N SER A 18 -12.50 -4.54 3.44
CA SER A 18 -11.12 -4.10 3.69
C SER A 18 -10.47 -3.49 2.44
N VAL A 19 -10.68 -4.09 1.26
CA VAL A 19 -10.14 -3.57 -0.01
C VAL A 19 -10.78 -2.21 -0.37
N ILE A 20 -12.09 -2.06 -0.17
CA ILE A 20 -12.79 -0.78 -0.38
C ILE A 20 -12.24 0.29 0.57
N LEU A 21 -12.08 -0.03 1.86
CA LEU A 21 -11.52 0.89 2.84
C LEU A 21 -10.06 1.25 2.53
N LEU A 22 -9.26 0.33 1.99
CA LEU A 22 -7.90 0.63 1.53
C LEU A 22 -7.89 1.58 0.34
N PHE A 23 -8.85 1.45 -0.58
CA PHE A 23 -8.98 2.40 -1.68
C PHE A 23 -9.38 3.79 -1.18
N ILE A 24 -10.31 3.87 -0.22
CA ILE A 24 -10.68 5.12 0.45
C ILE A 24 -9.44 5.71 1.15
N GLN A 25 -8.77 4.93 1.99
CA GLN A 25 -7.57 5.34 2.72
C GLN A 25 -6.49 5.89 1.75
N ALA A 26 -6.15 5.14 0.72
CA ALA A 26 -5.15 5.55 -0.26
C ALA A 26 -5.54 6.85 -0.99
N ASN A 27 -6.82 7.02 -1.34
CA ASN A 27 -7.29 8.27 -1.95
C ASN A 27 -7.25 9.46 -1.00
N LEU A 28 -7.54 9.27 0.28
CA LEU A 28 -7.43 10.30 1.31
C LEU A 28 -5.95 10.69 1.52
N ASP A 29 -5.06 9.70 1.63
CA ASP A 29 -3.62 9.91 1.81
C ASP A 29 -2.99 10.59 0.58
N LEU A 30 -3.48 10.25 -0.62
CA LEU A 30 -3.12 10.91 -1.88
C LEU A 30 -3.76 12.28 -2.05
N ALA A 31 -4.77 12.66 -1.27
CA ALA A 31 -5.35 14.00 -1.33
C ALA A 31 -4.57 15.02 -0.50
N LEU A 32 -3.88 14.58 0.55
CA LEU A 32 -3.13 15.47 1.44
C LEU A 32 -2.10 16.34 0.72
N PRO A 33 -1.30 15.83 -0.25
CA PRO A 33 -0.35 16.67 -0.98
C PRO A 33 -1.03 17.77 -1.81
N ASP A 34 -2.23 17.54 -2.36
CA ASP A 34 -2.97 18.57 -3.09
C ASP A 34 -3.42 19.71 -2.17
N TYR A 35 -3.89 19.39 -0.97
CA TYR A 35 -4.25 20.41 0.02
C TYR A 35 -3.02 21.15 0.56
N LEU A 36 -1.89 20.46 0.72
CA LEU A 36 -0.62 21.10 1.05
C LEU A 36 -0.22 22.10 -0.04
N SER A 37 -0.34 21.71 -1.32
CA SER A 37 -0.12 22.62 -2.45
C SER A 37 -1.02 23.86 -2.36
N ARG A 38 -2.32 23.70 -2.08
CA ARG A 38 -3.26 24.82 -1.89
C ARG A 38 -2.89 25.74 -0.72
N ILE A 39 -2.43 25.19 0.40
CA ILE A 39 -1.95 26.00 1.54
C ILE A 39 -0.78 26.86 1.11
N VAL A 40 0.17 26.30 0.36
CA VAL A 40 1.35 27.05 -0.09
C VAL A 40 0.97 28.07 -1.17
N ASN A 41 0.34 27.63 -2.25
CA ASN A 41 0.02 28.47 -3.41
C ASN A 41 -0.98 29.56 -3.04
N THR A 42 -2.16 29.17 -2.57
CA THR A 42 -3.25 30.12 -2.30
C THR A 42 -3.09 30.76 -0.93
N GLY A 43 -2.82 29.97 0.11
CA GLY A 43 -2.69 30.49 1.47
C GLY A 43 -1.45 31.38 1.64
N ILE A 44 -0.26 30.87 1.29
CA ILE A 44 1.00 31.58 1.56
C ILE A 44 1.36 32.54 0.42
N GLN A 45 1.45 32.07 -0.83
CA GLN A 45 1.91 32.92 -1.94
C GLN A 45 0.85 33.97 -2.35
N GLN A 46 -0.42 33.60 -2.41
CA GLN A 46 -1.52 34.49 -2.82
C GLN A 46 -2.24 35.14 -1.62
N SER A 47 -1.77 34.94 -0.38
CA SER A 47 -2.35 35.54 0.83
C SER A 47 -3.85 35.26 1.04
N GLY A 48 -4.32 34.09 0.61
CA GLY A 48 -5.72 33.66 0.72
C GLY A 48 -6.63 34.10 -0.43
N VAL A 49 -6.12 34.77 -1.46
CA VAL A 49 -6.90 35.16 -2.65
C VAL A 49 -7.02 33.98 -3.60
N GLU A 50 -8.23 33.45 -3.77
CA GLU A 50 -8.48 32.20 -4.49
C GLU A 50 -8.59 32.35 -6.02
N SER A 51 -8.90 33.55 -6.52
CA SER A 51 -9.19 33.78 -7.94
C SER A 51 -8.71 35.15 -8.41
N ALA A 52 -8.35 35.25 -9.69
CA ALA A 52 -8.09 36.52 -10.37
C ALA A 52 -9.37 37.34 -10.62
N VAL A 53 -10.55 36.76 -10.41
CA VAL A 53 -11.84 37.46 -10.42
C VAL A 53 -12.12 37.96 -9.00
N PRO A 54 -11.99 39.27 -8.72
CA PRO A 54 -12.17 39.81 -7.39
C PRO A 54 -13.62 39.66 -6.89
N GLU A 55 -13.79 39.55 -5.57
CA GLU A 55 -15.10 39.59 -4.91
C GLU A 55 -15.61 41.02 -4.78
N ALA A 56 -14.71 41.98 -4.63
CA ALA A 56 -15.02 43.40 -4.67
C ALA A 56 -13.86 44.21 -5.26
N MET A 57 -14.20 45.33 -5.89
CA MET A 57 -13.23 46.26 -6.47
C MET A 57 -13.77 47.69 -6.47
N ARG A 58 -12.88 48.68 -6.44
CA ARG A 58 -13.24 50.09 -6.51
C ARG A 58 -13.89 50.42 -7.85
N GLN A 59 -14.78 51.40 -7.86
CA GLN A 59 -15.42 51.90 -9.09
C GLN A 59 -14.39 52.34 -10.14
N GLU A 60 -13.32 52.98 -9.69
CA GLU A 60 -12.19 53.40 -10.54
C GLU A 60 -11.51 52.20 -11.21
N THR A 61 -11.21 51.15 -10.45
CA THR A 61 -10.57 49.92 -10.96
C THR A 61 -11.41 49.27 -12.05
N LEU A 62 -12.73 49.10 -11.84
CA LEU A 62 -13.60 48.53 -12.87
C LEU A 62 -13.68 49.42 -14.13
N ASN A 63 -13.72 50.74 -13.96
CA ASN A 63 -13.72 51.67 -15.08
C ASN A 63 -12.42 51.60 -15.90
N HIS A 64 -11.27 51.41 -15.25
CA HIS A 64 -9.99 51.21 -15.92
C HIS A 64 -9.94 49.87 -16.66
N LEU A 65 -10.48 48.79 -16.08
CA LEU A 65 -10.58 47.49 -16.75
C LEU A 65 -11.45 47.56 -18.00
N ALA A 66 -12.60 48.23 -17.91
CA ALA A 66 -13.52 48.41 -19.03
C ALA A 66 -12.89 49.06 -20.27
N LEU A 67 -11.80 49.84 -20.11
CA LEU A 67 -11.10 50.45 -21.25
C LEU A 67 -10.44 49.43 -22.19
N PHE A 68 -10.16 48.21 -21.69
CA PHE A 68 -9.39 47.17 -22.37
C PHE A 68 -10.15 45.86 -22.57
N LEU A 69 -11.43 45.81 -22.17
CA LEU A 69 -12.32 44.67 -22.43
C LEU A 69 -12.97 44.81 -23.81
N SER A 70 -13.36 43.68 -24.42
CA SER A 70 -14.24 43.70 -25.58
C SER A 70 -15.66 44.14 -25.17
N ASP A 71 -16.49 44.60 -26.11
CA ASP A 71 -17.87 45.01 -25.79
C ASP A 71 -18.69 43.86 -25.14
N GLU A 72 -18.41 42.61 -25.54
CA GLU A 72 -19.03 41.41 -24.98
C GLU A 72 -18.53 41.12 -23.56
N ASP A 73 -17.20 41.15 -23.35
CA ASP A 73 -16.58 40.92 -22.04
C ASP A 73 -16.91 42.04 -21.05
N GLU A 74 -16.94 43.30 -21.48
CA GLU A 74 -17.33 44.43 -20.64
C GLU A 74 -18.76 44.26 -20.15
N THR A 75 -19.68 43.86 -21.03
CA THR A 75 -21.06 43.60 -20.66
C THR A 75 -21.16 42.43 -19.68
N ALA A 76 -20.43 41.35 -19.93
CA ALA A 76 -20.38 40.19 -19.03
C ALA A 76 -19.84 40.55 -17.64
N VAL A 77 -18.73 41.29 -17.59
CA VAL A 77 -18.14 41.77 -16.33
C VAL A 77 -19.10 42.74 -15.63
N ARG A 78 -19.69 43.72 -16.31
CA ARG A 78 -20.62 44.66 -15.64
C ARG A 78 -21.87 43.97 -15.10
N ASN A 79 -22.36 42.92 -15.75
CA ASN A 79 -23.49 42.14 -15.24
C ASN A 79 -23.12 41.28 -14.02
N ALA A 80 -21.85 40.86 -13.93
CA ALA A 80 -21.33 40.06 -12.84
C ALA A 80 -21.14 40.83 -11.52
N TYR A 81 -21.14 42.17 -11.56
CA TYR A 81 -20.92 43.02 -10.38
C TYR A 81 -22.06 44.01 -10.15
N THR A 82 -22.34 44.30 -8.89
CA THR A 82 -23.33 45.30 -8.47
C THR A 82 -22.63 46.50 -7.85
N LEU A 83 -22.97 47.71 -8.29
CA LEU A 83 -22.44 48.94 -7.70
C LEU A 83 -23.12 49.21 -6.35
N ILE A 84 -22.33 49.30 -5.29
CA ILE A 84 -22.78 49.67 -3.95
C ILE A 84 -22.25 51.06 -3.63
N GLU A 85 -23.17 52.01 -3.45
CA GLU A 85 -22.85 53.39 -3.10
C GLU A 85 -22.67 53.56 -1.58
N PRO A 86 -21.78 54.49 -1.15
CA PRO A 86 -21.56 54.77 0.26
C PRO A 86 -22.83 55.27 0.94
N ASN A 87 -23.01 54.92 2.23
CA ASN A 87 -24.14 55.35 3.06
C ASN A 87 -25.52 54.88 2.59
N THR A 88 -25.59 53.78 1.84
CA THR A 88 -26.85 53.12 1.46
C THR A 88 -27.15 51.92 2.37
N LEU A 89 -28.41 51.48 2.40
CA LEU A 89 -28.84 50.31 3.19
C LEU A 89 -28.11 49.02 2.75
N ALA A 90 -27.70 48.94 1.47
CA ALA A 90 -26.88 47.84 0.96
C ALA A 90 -25.41 47.94 1.42
N SER A 91 -24.89 49.14 1.68
CA SER A 91 -23.51 49.32 2.16
C SER A 91 -23.30 48.81 3.59
N GLU A 92 -24.32 48.86 4.45
CA GLU A 92 -24.23 48.38 5.84
C GLU A 92 -23.79 46.91 5.95
N GLN A 93 -24.11 46.08 4.95
CA GLN A 93 -23.72 44.67 4.91
C GLN A 93 -22.23 44.47 4.60
N TYR A 94 -21.59 45.39 3.88
CA TYR A 94 -20.25 45.22 3.31
C TYR A 94 -19.20 46.14 3.96
N VAL A 95 -19.61 47.20 4.65
CA VAL A 95 -18.71 48.18 5.28
C VAL A 95 -17.79 47.56 6.34
N GLU A 96 -18.23 46.52 7.06
CA GLU A 96 -17.35 45.81 8.02
C GLU A 96 -16.22 45.03 7.31
N THR A 97 -16.46 44.55 6.08
CA THR A 97 -15.49 43.77 5.30
C THR A 97 -14.62 44.66 4.41
N TYR A 98 -15.18 45.75 3.87
CA TYR A 98 -14.51 46.73 3.03
C TYR A 98 -14.66 48.14 3.63
N PRO A 99 -13.77 48.55 4.54
CA PRO A 99 -13.86 49.85 5.23
C PRO A 99 -13.92 51.06 4.29
N LEU A 100 -13.28 50.98 3.12
CA LEU A 100 -13.26 52.06 2.13
C LEU A 100 -14.66 52.39 1.56
N LEU A 101 -15.64 51.48 1.71
CA LEU A 101 -17.03 51.67 1.27
C LEU A 101 -17.75 52.82 2.02
N GLN A 102 -17.21 53.30 3.13
CA GLN A 102 -17.75 54.46 3.83
C GLN A 102 -17.54 55.76 3.04
N GLU A 103 -16.51 55.81 2.18
CA GLU A 103 -16.10 57.02 1.47
C GLU A 103 -16.28 56.90 -0.05
N VAL A 104 -16.16 55.70 -0.62
CA VAL A 104 -16.12 55.47 -2.07
C VAL A 104 -17.06 54.33 -2.47
N ALA A 105 -17.71 54.45 -3.63
CA ALA A 105 -18.53 53.37 -4.18
C ALA A 105 -17.67 52.20 -4.68
N ILE A 106 -18.10 50.97 -4.40
CA ILE A 106 -17.40 49.75 -4.81
C ILE A 106 -18.35 48.85 -5.60
N TYR A 107 -17.78 48.05 -6.49
CA TYR A 107 -18.47 46.96 -7.15
C TYR A 107 -18.26 45.67 -6.35
N VAL A 108 -19.35 44.99 -6.01
CA VAL A 108 -19.32 43.67 -5.35
C VAL A 108 -19.84 42.62 -6.32
N ARG A 109 -19.10 41.51 -6.46
CA ARG A 109 -19.44 40.40 -7.34
C ARG A 109 -20.72 39.72 -6.85
N GLN A 110 -21.61 39.38 -7.77
CA GLN A 110 -22.81 38.60 -7.48
C GLN A 110 -22.46 37.13 -7.19
N ASP A 111 -23.42 36.37 -6.66
CA ASP A 111 -23.29 34.92 -6.54
C ASP A 111 -23.31 34.29 -7.94
N LEU A 112 -22.13 33.96 -8.44
CA LEU A 112 -21.89 33.33 -9.73
C LEU A 112 -21.57 31.85 -9.55
N THR A 113 -21.91 31.04 -10.55
CA THR A 113 -21.48 29.64 -10.65
C THR A 113 -19.99 29.55 -11.02
N ASP A 114 -19.34 28.42 -10.70
CA ASP A 114 -17.92 28.21 -11.03
C ASP A 114 -17.65 28.36 -12.53
N GLU A 115 -18.59 27.95 -13.39
CA GLU A 115 -18.50 28.10 -14.85
C GLU A 115 -18.51 29.57 -15.29
N GLU A 116 -19.34 30.40 -14.65
CA GLU A 116 -19.39 31.85 -14.91
C GLU A 116 -18.12 32.56 -14.42
N ILE A 117 -17.59 32.17 -13.27
CA ILE A 117 -16.32 32.69 -12.76
C ILE A 117 -15.18 32.32 -13.70
N ASP A 118 -15.12 31.07 -14.17
CA ASP A 118 -14.10 30.60 -15.10
C ASP A 118 -14.14 31.33 -16.45
N ALA A 119 -15.34 31.63 -16.97
CA ALA A 119 -15.50 32.45 -18.18
C ALA A 119 -14.95 33.87 -18.02
N LEU A 120 -15.05 34.45 -16.82
CA LEU A 120 -14.56 35.80 -16.51
C LEU A 120 -13.07 35.85 -16.17
N LYS A 121 -12.43 34.73 -15.83
CA LYS A 121 -11.02 34.69 -15.38
C LYS A 121 -10.06 35.24 -16.41
N ALA A 122 -10.11 34.74 -17.65
CA ALA A 122 -9.21 35.16 -18.71
C ALA A 122 -9.34 36.66 -19.05
N PRO A 123 -10.54 37.20 -19.36
CA PRO A 123 -10.69 38.61 -19.72
C PRO A 123 -10.32 39.54 -18.56
N ILE A 124 -10.72 39.22 -17.32
CA ILE A 124 -10.37 40.03 -16.15
C ILE A 124 -8.88 39.97 -15.85
N SER A 125 -8.24 38.80 -15.95
CA SER A 125 -6.79 38.67 -15.69
C SER A 125 -5.98 39.49 -16.69
N GLN A 126 -6.31 39.39 -17.99
CA GLN A 126 -5.63 40.17 -19.03
C GLN A 126 -5.83 41.67 -18.83
N ALA A 127 -7.06 42.12 -18.59
CA ALA A 127 -7.35 43.53 -18.33
C ALA A 127 -6.62 44.04 -17.07
N LEU A 128 -6.57 43.27 -15.99
CA LEU A 128 -5.84 43.60 -14.76
C LEU A 128 -4.34 43.77 -15.01
N LEU A 129 -3.75 42.93 -15.86
CA LEU A 129 -2.34 43.06 -16.23
C LEU A 129 -2.06 44.31 -17.06
N VAL A 130 -2.94 44.64 -18.01
CA VAL A 130 -2.81 45.87 -18.80
C VAL A 130 -2.91 47.09 -17.89
N VAL A 131 -3.93 47.14 -17.03
CA VAL A 131 -4.14 48.24 -16.07
C VAL A 131 -2.97 48.38 -15.11
N SER A 132 -2.50 47.28 -14.50
CA SER A 132 -1.40 47.33 -13.54
C SER A 132 -0.05 47.66 -14.20
N SER A 133 0.18 47.21 -15.44
CA SER A 133 1.37 47.59 -16.20
C SER A 133 1.38 49.10 -16.48
N LEU A 134 0.25 49.67 -16.88
CA LEU A 134 0.10 51.10 -17.12
C LEU A 134 0.24 51.93 -15.82
N GLN A 135 -0.36 51.51 -14.71
CA GLN A 135 -0.16 52.13 -13.40
C GLN A 135 1.32 52.13 -13.01
N ARG A 136 2.00 50.98 -13.18
CA ARG A 136 3.43 50.88 -12.88
C ARG A 136 4.29 51.81 -13.74
N ALA A 137 3.94 52.03 -15.01
CA ALA A 137 4.59 53.04 -15.84
C ALA A 137 4.32 54.48 -15.41
N MET A 138 3.15 54.76 -14.82
CA MET A 138 2.86 56.09 -14.28
C MET A 138 3.71 56.39 -13.04
N ASP A 139 3.89 55.38 -12.19
CA ASP A 139 4.57 55.52 -10.90
C ASP A 139 6.11 55.41 -11.01
N ASP A 140 6.62 54.68 -12.00
CA ASP A 140 8.06 54.42 -12.19
C ASP A 140 8.55 54.79 -13.61
N PRO A 141 9.40 55.84 -13.75
CA PRO A 141 9.98 56.25 -15.03
C PRO A 141 10.81 55.17 -15.74
N GLU A 142 11.43 54.24 -14.99
CA GLU A 142 12.19 53.13 -15.59
C GLU A 142 11.27 52.06 -16.18
N ALA A 143 10.13 51.79 -15.53
CA ALA A 143 9.11 50.88 -16.04
C ALA A 143 8.45 51.43 -17.32
N ALA A 144 8.21 52.75 -17.39
CA ALA A 144 7.72 53.42 -18.58
C ALA A 144 8.69 53.28 -19.78
N ALA A 145 9.99 53.32 -19.54
CA ALA A 145 11.01 53.16 -20.57
C ALA A 145 11.08 51.73 -21.13
N GLN A 146 10.86 50.71 -20.29
CA GLN A 146 10.84 49.30 -20.72
C GLN A 146 9.63 48.97 -21.61
N MET A 147 8.49 49.63 -21.40
CA MET A 147 7.30 49.45 -22.24
C MET A 147 7.30 50.29 -23.53
N GLY A 148 8.11 51.35 -23.61
CA GLY A 148 8.16 52.27 -24.76
C GLY A 148 8.82 51.73 -26.03
N GLY A 149 9.24 50.46 -26.07
CA GLY A 149 10.11 49.91 -27.12
C GLY A 149 9.45 49.33 -28.37
N GLY A 150 8.12 49.15 -28.42
CA GLY A 150 7.50 48.27 -29.45
C GLY A 150 6.20 48.72 -30.12
N GLY A 151 5.55 49.81 -29.71
CA GLY A 151 4.19 50.15 -30.17
C GLY A 151 3.95 51.63 -30.50
N ALA A 152 2.80 51.92 -31.10
CA ALA A 152 2.38 53.24 -31.59
C ALA A 152 2.18 54.31 -30.47
N PHE A 153 2.34 53.94 -29.20
CA PHE A 153 2.14 54.81 -28.04
C PHE A 153 3.42 54.84 -27.19
N ASN A 154 4.19 55.93 -27.26
CA ASN A 154 5.48 56.02 -26.58
C ASN A 154 5.31 56.64 -25.19
N LEU A 155 5.15 55.76 -24.19
CA LEU A 155 4.95 56.11 -22.77
C LEU A 155 6.08 56.96 -22.18
N SER A 156 7.28 56.89 -22.76
CA SER A 156 8.49 57.59 -22.28
C SER A 156 8.50 59.10 -22.52
N GLN A 157 7.56 59.64 -23.31
CA GLN A 157 7.51 61.08 -23.67
C GLN A 157 6.37 61.84 -22.98
N LEU A 158 5.65 61.21 -22.06
CA LEU A 158 4.52 61.83 -21.36
C LEU A 158 5.00 62.74 -20.21
N PRO A 159 4.38 63.92 -20.02
CA PRO A 159 4.68 64.77 -18.86
C PRO A 159 4.40 64.05 -17.54
N PRO A 160 5.24 64.21 -16.50
CA PRO A 160 4.99 63.60 -15.18
C PRO A 160 3.69 64.14 -14.58
N GLY A 161 2.83 63.23 -14.10
CA GLY A 161 1.52 63.56 -13.51
C GLY A 161 0.35 63.60 -14.52
N THR A 162 0.53 63.14 -15.75
CA THR A 162 -0.56 63.00 -16.71
C THR A 162 -1.40 61.76 -16.39
N ASP A 163 -2.73 61.92 -16.26
CA ASP A 163 -3.64 60.79 -16.11
C ASP A 163 -3.72 59.99 -17.41
N LEU A 164 -3.04 58.87 -17.41
CA LEU A 164 -2.85 57.99 -18.56
C LEU A 164 -4.15 57.26 -18.92
N PHE A 165 -5.01 56.95 -17.94
CA PHE A 165 -6.28 56.30 -18.17
C PHE A 165 -7.30 57.25 -18.81
N ALA A 166 -7.31 58.52 -18.40
CA ALA A 166 -8.12 59.56 -19.04
C ALA A 166 -7.68 59.85 -20.49
N LEU A 167 -6.37 59.84 -20.76
CA LEU A 167 -5.86 59.98 -22.13
C LEU A 167 -6.23 58.78 -23.01
N ILE A 168 -6.01 57.56 -22.51
CA ILE A 168 -6.33 56.33 -23.23
C ILE A 168 -7.84 56.21 -23.48
N GLY A 169 -8.67 56.60 -22.53
CA GLY A 169 -10.13 56.61 -22.69
C GLY A 169 -10.63 57.51 -23.83
N ASN A 170 -9.85 58.52 -24.22
CA ASN A 170 -10.16 59.40 -25.36
C ASN A 170 -9.61 58.87 -26.71
N LEU A 171 -8.85 57.77 -26.72
CA LEU A 171 -8.35 57.15 -27.95
C LEU A 171 -9.42 56.26 -28.62
N PRO A 172 -9.39 56.13 -29.97
CA PRO A 172 -10.23 55.18 -30.69
C PRO A 172 -10.03 53.75 -30.17
N ALA A 173 -11.10 52.94 -30.15
CA ALA A 173 -11.08 51.56 -29.64
C ALA A 173 -9.98 50.70 -30.29
N ALA A 174 -9.69 50.91 -31.57
CA ALA A 174 -8.61 50.20 -32.28
C ALA A 174 -7.21 50.46 -31.69
N GLN A 175 -6.94 51.68 -31.19
CA GLN A 175 -5.66 51.99 -30.55
C GLN A 175 -5.60 51.45 -29.12
N ARG A 176 -6.73 51.42 -28.40
CA ARG A 176 -6.83 50.79 -27.07
C ARG A 176 -6.60 49.29 -27.12
N SER A 177 -7.22 48.61 -28.09
CA SER A 177 -6.99 47.18 -28.35
C SER A 177 -5.53 46.93 -28.67
N GLN A 178 -4.90 47.73 -29.54
CA GLN A 178 -3.49 47.56 -29.89
C GLN A 178 -2.55 47.67 -28.68
N ILE A 179 -2.84 48.55 -27.72
CA ILE A 179 -2.08 48.66 -26.46
C ILE A 179 -2.28 47.40 -25.61
N ALA A 180 -3.53 46.96 -25.44
CA ALA A 180 -3.86 45.74 -24.70
C ALA A 180 -3.20 44.51 -25.33
N ASP A 181 -3.28 44.35 -26.64
CA ASP A 181 -2.71 43.25 -27.41
C ASP A 181 -1.19 43.18 -27.27
N THR A 182 -0.50 44.33 -27.33
CA THR A 182 0.96 44.38 -27.17
C THR A 182 1.40 43.91 -25.78
N ILE A 183 0.68 44.32 -24.73
CA ILE A 183 0.98 43.92 -23.35
C ILE A 183 0.59 42.45 -23.15
N ASN A 184 -0.59 42.05 -23.62
CA ASN A 184 -1.06 40.68 -23.55
C ASN A 184 -0.15 39.72 -24.29
N GLU A 185 0.45 40.07 -25.43
CA GLU A 185 1.44 39.23 -26.13
C GLU A 185 2.70 39.00 -25.27
N GLN A 186 3.19 40.04 -24.57
CA GLN A 186 4.35 39.90 -23.67
C GLN A 186 4.05 38.95 -22.51
N PHE A 187 2.86 39.02 -21.92
CA PHE A 187 2.46 38.16 -20.81
C PHE A 187 2.02 36.76 -21.27
N SER A 188 1.38 36.64 -22.43
CA SER A 188 0.96 35.35 -23.01
C SER A 188 2.18 34.50 -23.39
N ALA A 189 3.29 35.13 -23.77
CA ALA A 189 4.57 34.45 -23.96
C ALA A 189 5.12 33.80 -22.67
N LEU A 190 4.65 34.23 -21.50
CA LEU A 190 5.02 33.71 -20.17
C LEU A 190 4.04 32.64 -19.65
N GLY A 191 2.96 32.34 -20.41
CA GLY A 191 1.99 31.29 -20.11
C GLY A 191 0.77 31.75 -19.30
N GLU A 192 -0.39 31.10 -19.55
CA GLU A 192 -1.69 31.45 -18.92
C GLU A 192 -1.66 31.40 -17.38
N SER A 193 -0.94 30.42 -16.78
CA SER A 193 -0.83 30.33 -15.32
C SER A 193 -0.10 31.51 -14.70
N MET A 194 0.86 32.11 -15.41
CA MET A 194 1.60 33.28 -14.93
C MET A 194 0.74 34.53 -14.99
N VAL A 195 -0.04 34.65 -16.07
CA VAL A 195 -1.06 35.71 -16.23
C VAL A 195 -2.02 35.70 -15.05
N GLU A 196 -2.58 34.53 -14.72
CA GLU A 196 -3.51 34.38 -13.60
C GLU A 196 -2.83 34.68 -12.25
N GLN A 197 -1.64 34.14 -11.99
CA GLN A 197 -0.91 34.41 -10.74
C GLN A 197 -0.60 35.89 -10.53
N THR A 198 -0.19 36.58 -11.59
CA THR A 198 0.13 38.00 -11.52
C THR A 198 -1.14 38.82 -11.34
N ALA A 199 -2.24 38.44 -12.00
CA ALA A 199 -3.54 39.07 -11.79
C ALA A 199 -4.04 38.89 -10.34
N VAL A 200 -3.85 37.71 -9.72
CA VAL A 200 -4.18 37.48 -8.30
C VAL A 200 -3.39 38.41 -7.37
N VAL A 201 -2.12 38.70 -7.68
CA VAL A 201 -1.33 39.69 -6.92
C VAL A 201 -1.94 41.10 -7.03
N GLN A 202 -2.51 41.46 -8.18
CA GLN A 202 -3.21 42.74 -8.35
C GLN A 202 -4.55 42.77 -7.60
N VAL A 203 -5.30 41.67 -7.62
CA VAL A 203 -6.51 41.53 -6.79
C VAL A 203 -6.19 41.69 -5.31
N LYS A 204 -5.07 41.12 -4.84
CA LYS A 204 -4.59 41.36 -3.48
C LYS A 204 -4.35 42.85 -3.21
N ALA A 205 -3.65 43.55 -4.10
CA ALA A 205 -3.41 44.99 -3.94
C ALA A 205 -4.73 45.79 -3.89
N GLU A 206 -5.72 45.36 -4.68
CA GLU A 206 -7.06 45.93 -4.66
C GLU A 206 -7.78 45.70 -3.32
N TYR A 207 -7.67 44.50 -2.74
CA TYR A 207 -8.22 44.20 -1.41
C TYR A 207 -7.53 45.01 -0.31
N GLU A 208 -6.21 45.17 -0.36
CA GLU A 208 -5.48 46.05 0.56
C GLU A 208 -5.95 47.51 0.43
N ALA A 209 -6.18 47.99 -0.81
CA ALA A 209 -6.70 49.33 -1.07
C ALA A 209 -8.15 49.52 -0.57
N LEU A 210 -8.97 48.47 -0.59
CA LEU A 210 -10.32 48.46 -0.01
C LEU A 210 -10.33 48.44 1.53
N GLY A 211 -9.15 48.29 2.16
CA GLY A 211 -8.99 48.20 3.62
C GLY A 211 -9.25 46.81 4.19
N LEU A 212 -9.29 45.77 3.36
CA LEU A 212 -9.50 44.40 3.79
C LEU A 212 -8.25 43.87 4.53
N ASP A 213 -8.43 43.23 5.68
CA ASP A 213 -7.33 42.60 6.40
C ASP A 213 -6.89 41.31 5.69
N VAL A 214 -5.96 41.46 4.74
CA VAL A 214 -5.40 40.34 3.97
C VAL A 214 -4.69 39.32 4.85
N ALA A 215 -4.18 39.71 6.04
CA ALA A 215 -3.56 38.74 6.97
C ALA A 215 -4.62 37.84 7.62
N SER A 216 -5.80 38.40 7.92
CA SER A 216 -6.95 37.61 8.39
C SER A 216 -7.50 36.68 7.30
N LEU A 217 -7.53 37.14 6.04
CA LEU A 217 -7.92 36.34 4.88
C LEU A 217 -6.97 35.15 4.67
N GLN A 218 -5.66 35.40 4.69
CA GLN A 218 -4.64 34.37 4.64
C GLN A 218 -4.80 33.35 5.77
N SER A 219 -4.91 33.83 7.01
CA SER A 219 -4.98 32.97 8.19
C SER A 219 -6.23 32.10 8.21
N SER A 220 -7.39 32.68 7.85
CA SER A 220 -8.67 31.96 7.78
C SER A 220 -8.65 30.89 6.68
N TYR A 221 -8.08 31.19 5.50
CA TYR A 221 -7.91 30.21 4.43
C TYR A 221 -6.99 29.04 4.86
N ILE A 222 -5.82 29.34 5.42
CA ILE A 222 -4.87 28.31 5.90
C ILE A 222 -5.52 27.45 6.99
N LEU A 223 -6.25 28.06 7.93
CA LEU A 223 -6.95 27.32 8.99
C LEU A 223 -8.09 26.45 8.43
N ARG A 224 -8.86 26.94 7.46
CA ARG A 224 -9.94 26.19 6.82
C ARG A 224 -9.41 24.96 6.08
N ILE A 225 -8.40 25.16 5.23
CA ILE A 225 -7.78 24.05 4.48
C ILE A 225 -7.02 23.11 5.41
N GLY A 226 -6.31 23.64 6.41
CA GLY A 226 -5.64 22.85 7.44
C GLY A 226 -6.61 21.99 8.26
N ALA A 227 -7.75 22.55 8.66
CA ALA A 227 -8.81 21.81 9.36
C ALA A 227 -9.41 20.71 8.46
N LEU A 228 -9.60 20.98 7.17
CA LEU A 228 -10.04 19.98 6.20
C LEU A 228 -9.01 18.85 6.05
N MET A 229 -7.71 19.16 5.99
CA MET A 229 -6.64 18.16 5.98
C MET A 229 -6.64 17.28 7.24
N LEU A 230 -6.87 17.88 8.41
CA LEU A 230 -7.02 17.13 9.66
C LEU A 230 -8.24 16.20 9.61
N GLY A 231 -9.38 16.67 9.10
CA GLY A 231 -10.58 15.84 8.89
C GLY A 231 -10.32 14.66 7.96
N ILE A 232 -9.66 14.88 6.83
CA ILE A 232 -9.24 13.83 5.88
C ILE A 232 -8.28 12.83 6.55
N THR A 233 -7.33 13.32 7.33
CA THR A 233 -6.37 12.49 8.06
C THR A 233 -7.07 11.62 9.11
N LEU A 234 -8.04 12.16 9.84
CA LEU A 234 -8.84 11.40 10.81
C LEU A 234 -9.68 10.30 10.14
N LEU A 235 -10.28 10.60 8.98
CA LEU A 235 -11.00 9.60 8.19
C LEU A 235 -10.06 8.50 7.67
N SER A 236 -8.87 8.87 7.19
CA SER A 236 -7.85 7.90 6.77
C SER A 236 -7.39 7.02 7.94
N ALA A 237 -7.19 7.61 9.13
CA ALA A 237 -6.84 6.87 10.34
C ALA A 237 -7.94 5.89 10.74
N ALA A 238 -9.22 6.30 10.70
CA ALA A 238 -10.35 5.43 10.99
C ALA A 238 -10.43 4.25 9.99
N ALA A 239 -10.22 4.51 8.70
CA ALA A 239 -10.14 3.47 7.67
C ALA A 239 -8.97 2.51 7.94
N THR A 240 -7.78 3.04 8.23
CA THR A 240 -6.56 2.27 8.52
C THR A 240 -6.74 1.33 9.73
N ILE A 241 -7.32 1.83 10.82
CA ILE A 241 -7.60 1.06 12.04
C ILE A 241 -8.63 -0.04 11.74
N THR A 242 -9.70 0.31 11.00
CA THR A 242 -10.75 -0.65 10.63
C THR A 242 -10.21 -1.78 9.76
N VAL A 243 -9.41 -1.44 8.74
CA VAL A 243 -8.70 -2.43 7.91
C VAL A 243 -7.75 -3.28 8.75
N GLY A 244 -7.03 -2.68 9.70
CA GLY A 244 -6.16 -3.40 10.63
C GLY A 244 -6.93 -4.45 11.46
N TYR A 245 -8.08 -4.05 12.01
CA TYR A 245 -8.95 -4.95 12.76
C TYR A 245 -9.54 -6.07 11.89
N LEU A 246 -10.09 -5.74 10.72
CA LEU A 246 -10.65 -6.72 9.79
C LEU A 246 -9.58 -7.70 9.31
N SER A 247 -8.40 -7.21 8.91
CA SER A 247 -7.26 -8.04 8.51
C SER A 247 -6.85 -9.02 9.61
N ALA A 248 -6.74 -8.55 10.87
CA ALA A 248 -6.42 -9.41 12.00
C ALA A 248 -7.50 -10.48 12.24
N LYS A 249 -8.79 -10.10 12.12
CA LYS A 249 -9.92 -11.02 12.29
C LYS A 249 -9.97 -12.10 11.21
N ILE A 250 -9.75 -11.73 9.95
CA ILE A 250 -9.66 -12.65 8.80
C ILE A 250 -8.49 -13.64 9.02
N ALA A 251 -7.31 -13.11 9.33
CA ALA A 251 -6.11 -13.91 9.55
C ALA A 251 -6.27 -14.89 10.73
N ALA A 252 -6.77 -14.42 11.87
CA ALA A 252 -7.02 -15.26 13.04
C ALA A 252 -8.12 -16.31 12.77
N GLY A 253 -9.16 -15.94 12.03
CA GLY A 253 -10.22 -16.85 11.62
C GLY A 253 -9.70 -18.01 10.76
N ILE A 254 -8.93 -17.70 9.72
CA ILE A 254 -8.26 -18.70 8.87
C ILE A 254 -7.32 -19.57 9.70
N GLY A 255 -6.52 -18.97 10.59
CA GLY A 255 -5.62 -19.72 11.47
C GLY A 255 -6.36 -20.68 12.40
N ARG A 256 -7.52 -20.26 12.94
CA ARG A 256 -8.40 -21.10 13.77
C ARG A 256 -8.96 -22.28 12.98
N ASP A 257 -9.53 -22.01 11.80
CA ASP A 257 -10.16 -23.04 10.96
C ASP A 257 -9.14 -24.05 10.44
N LEU A 258 -7.99 -23.59 9.93
CA LEU A 258 -6.90 -24.47 9.51
C LEU A 258 -6.39 -25.32 10.68
N ARG A 259 -6.22 -24.75 11.87
CA ARG A 259 -5.72 -25.48 13.03
C ARG A 259 -6.70 -26.57 13.47
N SER A 260 -7.99 -26.25 13.51
CA SER A 260 -9.05 -27.21 13.82
C SER A 260 -9.06 -28.36 12.82
N ASP A 261 -9.00 -28.06 11.52
CA ASP A 261 -9.11 -29.08 10.48
C ASP A 261 -7.86 -29.96 10.38
N ILE A 262 -6.65 -29.37 10.52
CA ILE A 262 -5.43 -30.18 10.59
C ILE A 262 -5.48 -31.11 11.81
N PHE A 263 -5.88 -30.59 12.96
CA PHE A 263 -5.94 -31.39 14.18
C PHE A 263 -6.89 -32.58 14.02
N ARG A 264 -8.13 -32.34 13.57
CA ARG A 264 -9.10 -33.41 13.27
C ARG A 264 -8.60 -34.40 12.23
N LYS A 265 -7.89 -33.92 11.20
CA LYS A 265 -7.33 -34.77 10.16
C LYS A 265 -6.24 -35.68 10.71
N VAL A 266 -5.36 -35.16 11.55
CA VAL A 266 -4.30 -35.92 12.20
C VAL A 266 -4.86 -36.96 13.18
N GLU A 267 -5.94 -36.66 13.89
CA GLU A 267 -6.63 -37.65 14.74
C GLU A 267 -7.22 -38.83 13.94
N SER A 268 -7.51 -38.63 12.64
CA SER A 268 -8.00 -39.70 11.75
C SER A 268 -6.90 -40.57 11.13
N PHE A 269 -5.62 -40.26 11.37
CA PHE A 269 -4.50 -40.98 10.77
C PHE A 269 -4.20 -42.30 11.49
N SER A 270 -3.87 -43.32 10.71
CA SER A 270 -3.33 -44.60 11.19
C SER A 270 -1.80 -44.54 11.27
N SER A 271 -1.18 -45.62 11.74
CA SER A 271 0.27 -45.73 11.81
C SER A 271 0.96 -45.54 10.45
N ALA A 272 0.31 -45.92 9.34
CA ALA A 272 0.84 -45.75 7.99
C ALA A 272 0.99 -44.27 7.60
N GLU A 273 0.01 -43.42 7.92
CA GLU A 273 0.13 -41.98 7.64
C GLU A 273 1.16 -41.30 8.54
N PHE A 274 1.36 -41.78 9.78
CA PHE A 274 2.43 -41.28 10.66
C PHE A 274 3.85 -41.62 10.16
N GLU A 275 4.02 -42.69 9.37
CA GLU A 275 5.28 -42.96 8.66
C GLU A 275 5.50 -41.95 7.52
N LYS A 276 4.45 -41.62 6.75
CA LYS A 276 4.51 -40.61 5.69
C LYS A 276 4.71 -39.19 6.24
N PHE A 277 4.07 -38.89 7.36
CA PHE A 277 4.12 -37.60 8.04
C PHE A 277 4.56 -37.79 9.50
N PRO A 278 5.87 -37.77 9.78
CA PRO A 278 6.38 -37.96 11.13
C PRO A 278 5.78 -36.95 12.12
N THR A 279 5.55 -37.37 13.37
CA THR A 279 4.92 -36.54 14.42
C THR A 279 5.56 -35.17 14.57
N ALA A 280 6.90 -35.08 14.51
CA ALA A 280 7.61 -33.80 14.56
C ALA A 280 7.23 -32.86 13.41
N SER A 281 7.05 -33.40 12.19
CA SER A 281 6.58 -32.62 11.03
C SER A 281 5.15 -32.13 11.25
N LEU A 282 4.25 -33.00 11.74
CA LEU A 282 2.85 -32.64 12.02
C LEU A 282 2.73 -31.55 13.10
N ILE A 283 3.58 -31.56 14.12
CA ILE A 283 3.65 -30.49 15.12
C ILE A 283 4.00 -29.16 14.45
N THR A 284 5.05 -29.11 13.61
CA THR A 284 5.44 -27.88 12.91
C THR A 284 4.36 -27.38 11.94
N ARG A 285 3.67 -28.29 11.25
CA ARG A 285 2.56 -27.96 10.33
C ARG A 285 1.35 -27.39 11.08
N SER A 286 1.05 -27.93 12.25
CA SER A 286 -0.08 -27.49 13.11
C SER A 286 0.19 -26.21 13.90
N THR A 287 1.45 -25.76 13.93
CA THR A 287 1.89 -24.59 14.70
C THR A 287 2.49 -23.52 13.78
N ASN A 288 3.78 -23.63 13.44
CA ASN A 288 4.54 -22.64 12.70
C ASN A 288 4.02 -22.39 11.28
N ASP A 289 3.64 -23.42 10.53
CA ASP A 289 3.13 -23.21 9.17
C ASP A 289 1.79 -22.45 9.19
N ILE A 290 0.92 -22.74 10.17
CA ILE A 290 -0.35 -22.01 10.34
C ILE A 290 -0.09 -20.55 10.75
N THR A 291 0.82 -20.30 11.69
CA THR A 291 1.13 -18.92 12.10
C THR A 291 1.75 -18.12 10.95
N GLN A 292 2.56 -18.77 10.12
CA GLN A 292 3.10 -18.16 8.91
C GLN A 292 2.01 -17.78 7.90
N LEU A 293 1.04 -18.67 7.64
CA LEU A 293 -0.11 -18.36 6.79
C LEU A 293 -0.99 -17.24 7.39
N GLN A 294 -1.17 -17.24 8.70
CA GLN A 294 -1.89 -16.19 9.40
C GLN A 294 -1.21 -14.81 9.21
N MET A 295 0.10 -14.72 9.44
CA MET A 295 0.86 -13.48 9.21
C MET A 295 0.78 -13.02 7.75
N VAL A 296 0.95 -13.93 6.80
CA VAL A 296 0.89 -13.59 5.37
C VAL A 296 -0.49 -13.13 4.96
N THR A 297 -1.56 -13.77 5.46
CA THR A 297 -2.93 -13.32 5.22
C THR A 297 -3.12 -11.89 5.70
N MET A 298 -2.62 -11.56 6.90
CA MET A 298 -2.70 -10.21 7.46
C MET A 298 -1.99 -9.18 6.55
N PHE A 299 -0.80 -9.52 6.05
CA PHE A 299 -0.07 -8.70 5.08
C PHE A 299 -0.75 -8.64 3.72
N MET A 300 -1.36 -9.72 3.25
CA MET A 300 -2.05 -9.73 1.95
C MET A 300 -3.24 -8.78 1.94
N VAL A 301 -4.03 -8.77 3.01
CA VAL A 301 -5.16 -7.83 3.11
C VAL A 301 -4.66 -6.39 3.09
N ARG A 302 -3.59 -6.05 3.83
CA ARG A 302 -3.12 -4.66 3.99
C ARG A 302 -2.21 -4.21 2.85
N LEU A 303 -1.09 -4.91 2.65
CA LEU A 303 0.05 -4.44 1.86
C LEU A 303 -0.13 -4.68 0.36
N VAL A 304 -0.64 -5.87 -0.01
CA VAL A 304 -0.70 -6.32 -1.41
C VAL A 304 -1.64 -5.45 -2.24
N PHE A 305 -2.71 -4.91 -1.64
CA PHE A 305 -3.63 -4.00 -2.32
C PHE A 305 -3.25 -2.54 -2.15
N TYR A 306 -2.85 -2.12 -0.95
CA TYR A 306 -2.53 -0.72 -0.68
C TYR A 306 -1.36 -0.21 -1.53
N ALA A 307 -0.29 -1.00 -1.66
CA ALA A 307 0.91 -0.54 -2.35
C ALA A 307 0.69 -0.31 -3.87
N PRO A 308 0.04 -1.20 -4.64
CA PRO A 308 -0.34 -0.90 -6.02
C PRO A 308 -1.28 0.30 -6.15
N ILE A 309 -2.27 0.43 -5.25
CA ILE A 309 -3.22 1.55 -5.28
C ILE A 309 -2.47 2.88 -5.08
N MET A 310 -1.55 2.94 -4.10
CA MET A 310 -0.72 4.12 -3.84
C MET A 310 0.26 4.39 -4.99
N GLY A 311 0.90 3.37 -5.56
CA GLY A 311 1.83 3.53 -6.68
C GLY A 311 1.15 4.07 -7.94
N ILE A 312 0.02 3.47 -8.33
CA ILE A 312 -0.77 3.88 -9.49
C ILE A 312 -1.43 5.23 -9.22
N GLY A 313 -2.13 5.39 -8.10
CA GLY A 313 -2.84 6.62 -7.73
C GLY A 313 -1.88 7.81 -7.55
N GLY A 314 -0.72 7.60 -6.92
CA GLY A 314 0.33 8.61 -6.80
C GLY A 314 0.87 9.04 -8.15
N THR A 315 1.08 8.09 -9.07
CA THR A 315 1.55 8.40 -10.42
C THR A 315 0.51 9.20 -11.20
N ILE A 316 -0.78 8.83 -11.11
CA ILE A 316 -1.88 9.56 -11.75
C ILE A 316 -1.95 11.00 -11.23
N ARG A 317 -1.92 11.21 -9.90
CA ARG A 317 -1.96 12.57 -9.32
C ARG A 317 -0.71 13.39 -9.64
N ALA A 318 0.47 12.77 -9.62
CA ALA A 318 1.71 13.43 -9.96
C ALA A 318 1.70 13.95 -11.41
N ILE A 319 1.18 13.17 -12.37
CA ILE A 319 1.04 13.59 -13.77
C ILE A 319 0.03 14.74 -13.90
N GLY A 320 -1.08 14.68 -13.17
CA GLY A 320 -2.12 15.72 -13.18
C GLY A 320 -1.66 17.10 -12.69
N LYS A 321 -0.55 17.18 -11.95
CA LYS A 321 0.02 18.43 -11.42
C LYS A 321 1.07 19.09 -12.32
N GLY A 322 1.54 18.41 -13.36
CA GLY A 322 2.58 18.95 -14.25
C GLY A 322 3.07 17.90 -15.24
N SER A 323 2.66 18.05 -16.51
CA SER A 323 2.91 17.05 -17.57
C SER A 323 4.38 16.84 -17.94
N SER A 324 5.31 17.67 -17.46
CA SER A 324 6.72 17.64 -17.88
C SER A 324 7.64 16.86 -16.93
N MET A 325 7.24 16.60 -15.68
CA MET A 325 8.15 16.04 -14.65
C MET A 325 7.98 14.54 -14.37
N TRP A 326 6.98 13.88 -14.97
CA TRP A 326 6.66 12.47 -14.70
C TRP A 326 7.84 11.51 -14.91
N TRP A 327 8.75 11.84 -15.83
CA TRP A 327 9.92 11.02 -16.14
C TRP A 327 10.87 10.86 -14.96
N THR A 328 10.95 11.85 -14.06
CA THR A 328 11.80 11.80 -12.86
C THR A 328 11.40 10.65 -11.94
N ILE A 329 10.09 10.46 -11.75
CA ILE A 329 9.51 9.34 -10.98
C ILE A 329 9.79 8.02 -11.70
N ALA A 330 9.56 7.95 -13.01
CA ALA A 330 9.77 6.73 -13.79
C ALA A 330 11.24 6.26 -13.71
N VAL A 331 12.20 7.16 -13.88
CA VAL A 331 13.63 6.87 -13.73
C VAL A 331 13.95 6.38 -12.33
N ALA A 332 13.42 7.03 -11.29
CA ALA A 332 13.66 6.62 -9.91
C ALA A 332 13.10 5.22 -9.60
N VAL A 333 11.90 4.91 -10.07
CA VAL A 333 11.29 3.59 -9.91
C VAL A 333 12.09 2.52 -10.64
N ILE A 334 12.58 2.80 -11.85
CA ILE A 334 13.43 1.86 -12.61
C ILE A 334 14.74 1.59 -11.86
N VAL A 335 15.43 2.64 -11.41
CA VAL A 335 16.67 2.53 -10.64
C VAL A 335 16.44 1.74 -9.36
N LEU A 336 15.35 2.05 -8.65
CA LEU A 336 14.94 1.38 -7.43
C LEU A 336 14.71 -0.12 -7.63
N VAL A 337 13.86 -0.48 -8.59
CA VAL A 337 13.55 -1.88 -8.92
C VAL A 337 14.83 -2.61 -9.35
N GLY A 338 15.70 -1.97 -10.13
CA GLY A 338 16.98 -2.53 -10.53
C GLY A 338 17.88 -2.84 -9.33
N VAL A 339 18.04 -1.91 -8.40
CA VAL A 339 18.83 -2.10 -7.17
C VAL A 339 18.25 -3.23 -6.32
N ILE A 340 16.93 -3.25 -6.11
CA ILE A 340 16.27 -4.30 -5.34
C ILE A 340 16.45 -5.66 -6.01
N ALA A 341 16.26 -5.74 -7.34
CA ALA A 341 16.44 -6.98 -8.08
C ALA A 341 17.86 -7.53 -7.97
N VAL A 342 18.88 -6.66 -8.06
CA VAL A 342 20.28 -7.03 -7.86
C VAL A 342 20.49 -7.56 -6.45
N ILE A 343 20.06 -6.85 -5.41
CA ILE A 343 20.20 -7.27 -4.01
C ILE A 343 19.54 -8.62 -3.77
N VAL A 344 18.29 -8.79 -4.22
CA VAL A 344 17.53 -10.04 -4.04
C VAL A 344 18.20 -11.18 -4.80
N SER A 345 18.70 -10.96 -6.02
CA SER A 345 19.36 -12.00 -6.81
C SER A 345 20.65 -12.53 -6.16
N ILE A 346 21.37 -11.68 -5.43
CA ILE A 346 22.60 -12.05 -4.72
C ILE A 346 22.29 -12.65 -3.34
N ALA A 347 21.32 -12.08 -2.61
CA ALA A 347 21.00 -12.51 -1.24
C ALA A 347 20.20 -13.82 -1.19
N MET A 348 19.23 -14.00 -2.10
CA MET A 348 18.28 -15.12 -2.04
C MET A 348 18.95 -16.50 -2.12
N PRO A 349 19.92 -16.75 -3.01
CA PRO A 349 20.63 -18.04 -3.06
C PRO A 349 21.36 -18.34 -1.74
N ARG A 350 21.99 -17.34 -1.13
CA ARG A 350 22.68 -17.50 0.16
C ARG A 350 21.71 -17.75 1.31
N PHE A 351 20.54 -17.09 1.30
CA PHE A 351 19.46 -17.34 2.26
C PHE A 351 18.99 -18.80 2.23
N GLN A 352 18.90 -19.42 1.05
CA GLN A 352 18.55 -20.84 0.93
C GLN A 352 19.63 -21.77 1.49
N VAL A 353 20.90 -21.37 1.43
CA VAL A 353 22.03 -22.14 2.00
C VAL A 353 22.05 -22.08 3.53
N VAL A 354 21.65 -20.95 4.14
CA VAL A 354 21.63 -20.80 5.62
C VAL A 354 20.85 -21.93 6.29
N GLN A 355 19.71 -22.34 5.74
CA GLN A 355 18.92 -23.41 6.33
C GLN A 355 19.68 -24.73 6.40
N LYS A 356 20.41 -25.09 5.32
CA LYS A 356 21.23 -26.31 5.28
C LYS A 356 22.37 -26.26 6.29
N LEU A 357 22.95 -25.08 6.53
CA LEU A 357 24.01 -24.88 7.51
C LEU A 357 23.48 -24.97 8.95
N ILE A 358 22.28 -24.44 9.22
CA ILE A 358 21.55 -24.63 10.49
C ILE A 358 21.28 -26.11 10.74
N ASP A 359 20.84 -26.85 9.73
CA ASP A 359 20.59 -28.29 9.87
C ASP A 359 21.89 -29.05 10.17
N ARG A 360 23.01 -28.66 9.54
CA ARG A 360 24.33 -29.25 9.76
C ARG A 360 24.87 -29.01 11.17
N ILE A 361 24.80 -27.79 11.69
CA ILE A 361 25.27 -27.49 13.05
C ILE A 361 24.41 -28.21 14.10
N ASN A 362 23.10 -28.29 13.88
CA ASN A 362 22.17 -29.03 14.76
C ASN A 362 22.45 -30.55 14.73
N LEU A 363 22.81 -31.10 13.57
CA LEU A 363 23.21 -32.50 13.45
C LEU A 363 24.48 -32.79 14.26
N VAL A 364 25.54 -32.00 14.08
CA VAL A 364 26.80 -32.17 14.82
C VAL A 364 26.57 -32.03 16.32
N ALA A 365 25.77 -31.05 16.75
CA ALA A 365 25.41 -30.89 18.16
C ALA A 365 24.69 -32.12 18.73
N ARG A 366 23.72 -32.67 17.99
CA ARG A 366 22.97 -33.85 18.41
C ARG A 366 23.84 -35.11 18.50
N GLU A 367 24.71 -35.32 17.51
CA GLU A 367 25.67 -36.43 17.52
C GLU A 367 26.64 -36.31 18.71
N ASN A 368 27.13 -35.10 19.02
CA ASN A 368 28.01 -34.86 20.17
C ASN A 368 27.33 -35.13 21.51
N LEU A 369 26.06 -34.74 21.65
CA LEU A 369 25.28 -35.00 22.86
C LEU A 369 24.97 -36.49 23.04
N SER A 370 24.50 -37.17 21.99
CA SER A 370 24.17 -38.60 22.03
C SER A 370 25.42 -39.48 22.17
N GLY A 371 26.52 -39.07 21.54
CA GLY A 371 27.79 -39.79 21.50
C GLY A 371 28.77 -39.40 22.62
N MET A 372 28.35 -38.59 23.60
CA MET A 372 29.26 -37.98 24.57
C MET A 372 30.14 -38.99 25.33
N MET A 373 29.57 -40.14 25.71
CA MET A 373 30.35 -41.21 26.35
C MET A 373 31.39 -41.82 25.42
N VAL A 374 31.04 -42.05 24.14
CA VAL A 374 31.96 -42.60 23.13
C VAL A 374 33.09 -41.62 22.84
N ILE A 375 32.75 -40.34 22.63
CA ILE A 375 33.73 -39.28 22.35
C ILE A 375 34.75 -39.18 23.50
N ARG A 376 34.30 -39.24 24.76
CA ARG A 376 35.17 -39.23 25.93
C ARG A 376 35.99 -40.52 26.05
N ALA A 377 35.39 -41.67 25.82
CA ALA A 377 36.07 -42.97 25.89
C ALA A 377 37.22 -43.09 24.87
N PHE A 378 37.08 -42.47 23.70
CA PHE A 378 38.10 -42.43 22.66
C PHE A 378 38.99 -41.18 22.68
N ASN A 379 38.84 -40.28 23.68
CA ASN A 379 39.57 -39.01 23.79
C ASN A 379 39.50 -38.13 22.52
N MET A 380 38.34 -38.10 21.85
CA MET A 380 38.10 -37.43 20.57
C MET A 380 37.49 -36.03 20.69
N GLN A 381 37.47 -35.43 21.89
CA GLN A 381 36.82 -34.14 22.14
C GLN A 381 37.35 -33.04 21.23
N GLY A 382 38.68 -32.91 21.08
CA GLY A 382 39.28 -31.88 20.22
C GLY A 382 39.03 -32.11 18.72
N PHE A 383 38.74 -33.34 18.28
CA PHE A 383 38.30 -33.61 16.91
C PHE A 383 36.87 -33.12 16.68
N GLU A 384 35.95 -33.45 17.60
CA GLU A 384 34.56 -33.02 17.51
C GLU A 384 34.38 -31.51 17.72
N GLU A 385 35.23 -30.88 18.54
CA GLU A 385 35.29 -29.42 18.69
C GLU A 385 35.63 -28.76 17.35
N LYS A 386 36.68 -29.22 16.65
CA LYS A 386 37.02 -28.71 15.29
C LYS A 386 35.90 -28.95 14.28
N ARG A 387 35.21 -30.10 14.37
CA ARG A 387 34.09 -30.43 13.49
C ARG A 387 32.91 -29.50 13.72
N PHE A 388 32.61 -29.19 14.98
CA PHE A 388 31.58 -28.23 15.37
C PHE A 388 31.95 -26.80 14.95
N ASP A 389 33.18 -26.37 15.23
CA ASP A 389 33.70 -25.06 14.83
C ASP A 389 33.61 -24.84 13.33
N LYS A 390 33.93 -25.84 12.52
CA LYS A 390 33.76 -25.74 11.06
C LYS A 390 32.31 -25.48 10.66
N ALA A 391 31.36 -26.24 11.22
CA ALA A 391 29.94 -26.04 10.93
C ALA A 391 29.45 -24.65 11.40
N ASN A 392 29.98 -24.16 12.52
CA ASN A 392 29.67 -22.84 13.06
C ASN A 392 30.25 -21.70 12.21
N LEU A 393 31.49 -21.82 11.75
CA LEU A 393 32.14 -20.85 10.86
C LEU A 393 31.45 -20.79 9.50
N ASP A 394 31.11 -21.94 8.90
CA ASP A 394 30.38 -21.98 7.63
C ASP A 394 29.04 -21.22 7.74
N LEU A 395 28.29 -21.44 8.84
CA LEU A 395 27.06 -20.72 9.15
C LEU A 395 27.30 -19.22 9.37
N THR A 396 28.33 -18.88 10.12
CA THR A 396 28.69 -17.49 10.46
C THR A 396 29.07 -16.69 9.21
N ASP A 397 29.94 -17.22 8.35
CA ASP A 397 30.40 -16.55 7.14
C ASP A 397 29.25 -16.28 6.19
N ASN A 398 28.37 -17.26 5.99
CA ASN A 398 27.21 -17.09 5.11
C ASN A 398 26.20 -16.08 5.69
N THR A 399 25.99 -16.10 7.00
CA THR A 399 25.09 -15.16 7.69
C THR A 399 25.64 -13.73 7.66
N LEU A 400 26.94 -13.55 7.88
CA LEU A 400 27.61 -12.25 7.80
C LEU A 400 27.56 -11.67 6.37
N PHE A 401 27.74 -12.51 5.35
CA PHE A 401 27.61 -12.07 3.96
C PHE A 401 26.20 -11.53 3.67
N ILE A 402 25.16 -12.28 4.05
CA ILE A 402 23.76 -11.86 3.91
C ILE A 402 23.52 -10.57 4.70
N ALA A 403 23.95 -10.52 5.96
CA ALA A 403 23.76 -9.37 6.83
C ALA A 403 24.38 -8.10 6.24
N ARG A 404 25.61 -8.17 5.70
CA ARG A 404 26.28 -7.05 5.03
C ARG A 404 25.51 -6.56 3.81
N ILE A 405 25.02 -7.47 2.95
CA ILE A 405 24.20 -7.09 1.79
C ILE A 405 22.91 -6.40 2.24
N THR A 406 22.20 -6.99 3.22
CA THR A 406 20.95 -6.41 3.72
C THR A 406 21.15 -5.09 4.47
N ALA A 407 22.30 -4.90 5.12
CA ALA A 407 22.62 -3.66 5.82
C ALA A 407 22.84 -2.49 4.86
N VAL A 408 23.36 -2.74 3.67
CA VAL A 408 23.55 -1.72 2.61
C VAL A 408 22.23 -1.31 1.95
N MET A 409 21.20 -2.15 2.03
CA MET A 409 19.90 -1.90 1.41
C MET A 409 19.26 -0.59 1.89
N MET A 410 19.14 -0.38 3.20
CA MET A 410 18.47 0.82 3.73
C MET A 410 19.22 2.13 3.42
N PRO A 411 20.56 2.22 3.57
CA PRO A 411 21.32 3.39 3.12
C PRO A 411 21.18 3.68 1.62
N VAL A 412 21.25 2.66 0.76
CA VAL A 412 21.09 2.86 -0.70
C VAL A 412 19.68 3.36 -1.02
N MET A 413 18.66 2.82 -0.36
CA MET A 413 17.28 3.28 -0.48
C MET A 413 17.13 4.76 -0.10
N MET A 414 17.66 5.16 1.07
CA MET A 414 17.64 6.56 1.50
C MET A 414 18.45 7.44 0.54
N PHE A 415 19.57 6.96 0.03
CA PHE A 415 20.38 7.70 -0.93
C PHE A 415 19.59 7.97 -2.22
N ILE A 416 18.93 6.96 -2.79
CA ILE A 416 18.07 7.11 -3.98
C ILE A 416 16.96 8.13 -3.72
N LEU A 417 16.30 8.06 -2.56
CA LEU A 417 15.26 9.00 -2.17
C LEU A 417 15.75 10.44 -2.07
N ASN A 418 16.93 10.66 -1.47
CA ASN A 418 17.54 11.98 -1.38
C ASN A 418 17.96 12.50 -2.76
N VAL A 419 18.59 11.68 -3.60
CA VAL A 419 18.96 12.04 -4.98
C VAL A 419 17.72 12.39 -5.80
N LEU A 420 16.64 11.61 -5.67
CA LEU A 420 15.35 11.89 -6.31
C LEU A 420 14.78 13.22 -5.82
N SER A 421 14.83 13.48 -4.52
CA SER A 421 14.35 14.74 -3.94
C SER A 421 15.11 15.94 -4.51
N VAL A 422 16.44 15.85 -4.58
CA VAL A 422 17.30 16.88 -5.19
C VAL A 422 16.97 17.05 -6.67
N LEU A 423 16.79 15.96 -7.42
CA LEU A 423 16.43 16.01 -8.84
C LEU A 423 15.07 16.69 -9.06
N ILE A 424 14.06 16.33 -8.26
CA ILE A 424 12.71 16.92 -8.32
C ILE A 424 12.78 18.42 -8.00
N ILE A 425 13.53 18.80 -6.97
CA ILE A 425 13.69 20.23 -6.62
C ILE A 425 14.44 20.97 -7.73
N TRP A 426 15.50 20.39 -8.29
CA TRP A 426 16.28 21.00 -9.37
C TRP A 426 15.44 21.25 -10.62
N VAL A 427 14.75 20.22 -11.11
CA VAL A 427 13.87 20.33 -12.29
C VAL A 427 12.64 21.17 -11.97
N GLY A 428 12.06 21.00 -10.77
CA GLY A 428 10.88 21.74 -10.32
C GLY A 428 11.15 23.23 -10.17
N ALA A 429 12.32 23.62 -9.67
CA ALA A 429 12.72 25.02 -9.57
C ALA A 429 12.80 25.68 -10.96
N GLN A 430 13.33 24.96 -11.97
CA GLN A 430 13.31 25.44 -13.34
C GLN A 430 11.87 25.57 -13.88
N GLN A 431 11.01 24.59 -13.64
CA GLN A 431 9.60 24.66 -14.04
C GLN A 431 8.83 25.82 -13.37
N VAL A 432 9.19 26.16 -12.14
CA VAL A 432 8.65 27.33 -11.43
C VAL A 432 9.18 28.63 -12.04
N ALA A 433 10.48 28.68 -12.36
CA ALA A 433 11.09 29.84 -13.01
C ALA A 433 10.49 30.09 -14.41
N ASP A 434 10.15 29.03 -15.13
CA ASP A 434 9.49 29.06 -16.44
C ASP A 434 7.95 29.22 -16.33
N ALA A 435 7.43 29.47 -15.12
CA ALA A 435 6.00 29.64 -14.81
C ALA A 435 5.07 28.49 -15.26
N ASN A 436 5.63 27.31 -15.52
CA ASN A 436 4.90 26.11 -15.89
C ASN A 436 4.29 25.39 -14.67
N MET A 437 4.75 25.70 -13.46
CA MET A 437 4.31 25.04 -12.24
C MET A 437 4.46 25.94 -11.01
N GLN A 438 3.58 25.77 -10.01
CA GLN A 438 3.62 26.55 -8.78
C GLN A 438 4.52 25.87 -7.72
N VAL A 439 4.99 26.65 -6.74
CA VAL A 439 5.92 26.15 -5.70
C VAL A 439 5.27 25.05 -4.85
N GLY A 440 3.98 25.21 -4.50
CA GLY A 440 3.21 24.20 -3.78
C GLY A 440 3.03 22.90 -4.57
N ASP A 441 2.94 22.98 -5.89
CA ASP A 441 2.83 21.78 -6.74
C ASP A 441 4.15 21.01 -6.81
N VAL A 442 5.31 21.68 -6.74
CA VAL A 442 6.62 21.00 -6.60
C VAL A 442 6.66 20.20 -5.29
N MET A 443 6.18 20.80 -4.19
CA MET A 443 6.13 20.12 -2.89
C MET A 443 5.16 18.93 -2.89
N ALA A 444 3.98 19.10 -3.50
CA ALA A 444 3.03 18.01 -3.65
C ALA A 444 3.61 16.86 -4.49
N PHE A 445 4.27 17.19 -5.61
CA PHE A 445 4.95 16.23 -6.47
C PHE A 445 6.05 15.48 -5.74
N LEU A 446 6.87 16.18 -4.95
CA LEU A 446 7.88 15.57 -4.08
C LEU A 446 7.25 14.54 -3.14
N GLN A 447 6.13 14.88 -2.50
CA GLN A 447 5.44 13.98 -1.58
C GLN A 447 4.81 12.78 -2.29
N TYR A 448 4.23 12.96 -3.48
CA TYR A 448 3.76 11.86 -4.32
C TYR A 448 4.91 10.91 -4.70
N ALA A 449 6.04 11.46 -5.13
CA ALA A 449 7.22 10.66 -5.48
C ALA A 449 7.69 9.80 -4.29
N MET A 450 7.75 10.37 -3.08
CA MET A 450 8.09 9.63 -1.86
C MET A 450 7.09 8.49 -1.59
N GLN A 451 5.78 8.76 -1.67
CA GLN A 451 4.74 7.75 -1.48
C GLN A 451 4.81 6.61 -2.50
N ILE A 452 5.06 6.94 -3.78
CA ILE A 452 5.23 5.95 -4.85
C ILE A 452 6.45 5.06 -4.56
N VAL A 453 7.60 5.65 -4.21
CA VAL A 453 8.80 4.87 -3.89
C VAL A 453 8.59 3.95 -2.69
N PHE A 454 7.99 4.45 -1.61
CA PHE A 454 7.66 3.61 -0.45
C PHE A 454 6.70 2.49 -0.82
N SER A 455 5.76 2.71 -1.75
CA SER A 455 4.84 1.69 -2.24
C SER A 455 5.58 0.58 -3.00
N PHE A 456 6.54 0.93 -3.86
CA PHE A 456 7.39 -0.07 -4.52
C PHE A 456 8.28 -0.83 -3.54
N LEU A 457 8.83 -0.17 -2.52
CA LEU A 457 9.58 -0.83 -1.46
C LEU A 457 8.71 -1.81 -0.68
N MET A 458 7.48 -1.42 -0.33
CA MET A 458 6.52 -2.31 0.31
C MET A 458 6.21 -3.54 -0.58
N LEU A 459 5.99 -3.34 -1.88
CA LEU A 459 5.79 -4.44 -2.83
C LEU A 459 6.98 -5.39 -2.89
N SER A 460 8.20 -4.87 -2.83
CA SER A 460 9.41 -5.71 -2.89
C SER A 460 9.50 -6.72 -1.75
N MET A 461 9.04 -6.36 -0.54
CA MET A 461 9.06 -7.26 0.61
C MET A 461 8.17 -8.50 0.40
N LEU A 462 7.15 -8.40 -0.47
CA LEU A 462 6.29 -9.52 -0.81
C LEU A 462 7.05 -10.66 -1.48
N PHE A 463 8.09 -10.37 -2.27
CA PHE A 463 8.90 -11.40 -2.91
C PHE A 463 9.67 -12.27 -1.90
N ILE A 464 9.87 -11.79 -0.67
CA ILE A 464 10.53 -12.56 0.40
C ILE A 464 9.49 -13.36 1.21
N ILE A 465 8.36 -12.72 1.55
CA ILE A 465 7.37 -13.28 2.46
C ILE A 465 6.47 -14.32 1.75
N LEU A 466 6.08 -14.06 0.50
CA LEU A 466 5.08 -14.86 -0.21
C LEU A 466 5.57 -16.29 -0.55
N PRO A 467 6.81 -16.52 -1.03
CA PRO A 467 7.29 -17.87 -1.33
C PRO A 467 7.32 -18.78 -0.10
N ARG A 468 7.70 -18.22 1.07
CA ARG A 468 7.74 -19.01 2.31
C ARG A 468 6.33 -19.45 2.74
N ALA A 469 5.36 -18.54 2.62
CA ALA A 469 3.96 -18.85 2.89
C ALA A 469 3.40 -19.92 1.94
N GLN A 470 3.82 -19.89 0.68
CA GLN A 470 3.41 -20.88 -0.31
C GLN A 470 3.85 -22.30 0.09
N VAL A 471 5.11 -22.48 0.53
CA VAL A 471 5.62 -23.78 0.98
C VAL A 471 4.84 -24.28 2.21
N SER A 472 4.58 -23.42 3.19
CA SER A 472 3.74 -23.78 4.35
C SER A 472 2.31 -24.16 3.95
N ALA A 473 1.71 -23.43 3.00
CA ALA A 473 0.39 -23.76 2.46
C ALA A 473 0.37 -25.14 1.80
N GLU A 474 1.39 -25.49 1.03
CA GLU A 474 1.51 -26.79 0.36
C GLU A 474 1.65 -27.93 1.39
N ARG A 475 2.53 -27.78 2.38
CA ARG A 475 2.71 -28.77 3.45
C ARG A 475 1.43 -29.01 4.25
N ILE A 476 0.64 -27.96 4.51
CA ILE A 476 -0.65 -28.07 5.18
C ILE A 476 -1.68 -28.77 4.28
N ALA A 477 -1.77 -28.36 3.01
CA ALA A 477 -2.67 -28.96 2.05
C ALA A 477 -2.41 -30.46 1.88
N ASP A 478 -1.15 -30.89 1.83
CA ASP A 478 -0.78 -32.29 1.73
C ASP A 478 -1.33 -33.15 2.88
N VAL A 479 -1.40 -32.60 4.10
CA VAL A 479 -2.00 -33.31 5.24
C VAL A 479 -3.53 -33.35 5.10
N LEU A 480 -4.15 -32.20 4.83
CA LEU A 480 -5.60 -32.06 4.73
C LEU A 480 -6.21 -32.91 3.61
N GLU A 481 -5.47 -33.09 2.50
CA GLU A 481 -5.89 -33.84 1.33
C GLU A 481 -5.48 -35.32 1.36
N THR A 482 -4.70 -35.76 2.35
CA THR A 482 -4.36 -37.19 2.48
C THR A 482 -5.59 -37.98 2.92
N GLU A 483 -6.04 -38.94 2.12
CA GLU A 483 -7.10 -39.87 2.51
C GLU A 483 -6.55 -40.93 3.47
N PRO A 484 -7.21 -41.22 4.61
CA PRO A 484 -6.81 -42.31 5.49
C PRO A 484 -6.90 -43.64 4.74
N ILE A 485 -5.86 -44.47 4.87
CA ILE A 485 -5.80 -45.80 4.25
C ILE A 485 -6.83 -46.73 4.89
N ILE A 486 -6.99 -46.65 6.21
CA ILE A 486 -7.96 -47.46 6.96
C ILE A 486 -9.23 -46.66 7.15
N THR A 487 -10.30 -47.12 6.51
CA THR A 487 -11.64 -46.53 6.63
C THR A 487 -12.62 -47.57 7.15
N ASP A 488 -13.60 -47.08 7.91
CA ASP A 488 -14.71 -47.92 8.37
C ASP A 488 -15.63 -48.25 7.18
N PRO A 489 -16.15 -49.49 7.10
CA PRO A 489 -17.05 -49.90 6.04
C PRO A 489 -18.37 -49.10 6.08
N ALA A 490 -18.96 -48.84 4.91
CA ALA A 490 -20.19 -48.03 4.79
C ALA A 490 -21.39 -48.65 5.53
N ASN A 491 -21.46 -49.98 5.61
CA ASN A 491 -22.43 -50.73 6.39
C ASN A 491 -21.65 -51.65 7.34
N PRO A 492 -21.28 -51.17 8.54
CA PRO A 492 -20.48 -51.96 9.46
C PRO A 492 -21.29 -53.09 10.07
N HIS A 493 -20.68 -54.27 10.14
CA HIS A 493 -21.19 -55.37 10.92
C HIS A 493 -21.09 -54.99 12.40
N GLN A 494 -22.22 -54.99 13.10
CA GLN A 494 -22.22 -54.71 14.52
C GLN A 494 -21.72 -55.94 15.29
N LEU A 495 -20.82 -55.73 16.24
CA LEU A 495 -20.41 -56.76 17.21
C LEU A 495 -21.48 -56.94 18.30
N ASN A 496 -22.75 -57.04 17.89
CA ASN A 496 -23.90 -57.13 18.77
C ASN A 496 -24.25 -58.61 19.00
N GLY A 497 -23.82 -59.16 20.14
CA GLY A 497 -24.04 -60.54 20.54
C GLY A 497 -23.23 -60.96 21.77
N SER A 498 -23.22 -62.25 22.09
CA SER A 498 -22.31 -62.83 23.09
C SER A 498 -20.88 -62.81 22.53
N PHE A 499 -20.16 -61.73 22.74
CA PHE A 499 -18.74 -61.61 22.40
C PHE A 499 -17.94 -62.65 23.19
N THR A 500 -17.32 -63.62 22.49
CA THR A 500 -16.51 -64.67 23.12
C THR A 500 -15.03 -64.33 23.10
N GLY A 501 -14.58 -63.51 22.14
CA GLY A 501 -13.19 -63.08 22.03
C GLY A 501 -12.29 -64.10 21.31
N THR A 502 -12.83 -64.88 20.38
CA THR A 502 -12.04 -65.78 19.53
C THR A 502 -11.35 -64.98 18.43
N VAL A 503 -10.02 -65.06 18.33
CA VAL A 503 -9.23 -64.41 17.26
C VAL A 503 -8.64 -65.46 16.34
N GLU A 504 -8.94 -65.38 15.04
CA GLU A 504 -8.47 -66.34 14.04
C GLU A 504 -7.74 -65.62 12.89
N PHE A 505 -6.51 -66.04 12.60
CA PHE A 505 -5.74 -65.64 11.43
C PHE A 505 -5.89 -66.73 10.36
N ARG A 506 -6.33 -66.36 9.15
CA ARG A 506 -6.42 -67.27 8.00
C ARG A 506 -5.53 -66.82 6.86
N ASN A 507 -4.43 -67.54 6.66
CA ASN A 507 -3.45 -67.35 5.59
C ASN A 507 -3.02 -65.89 5.46
N VAL A 508 -2.69 -65.27 6.59
CA VAL A 508 -2.39 -63.85 6.66
C VAL A 508 -0.97 -63.60 6.19
N SER A 509 -0.86 -62.78 5.15
CA SER A 509 0.41 -62.19 4.71
C SER A 509 0.32 -60.67 4.85
N PHE A 510 1.40 -60.06 5.35
CA PHE A 510 1.44 -58.63 5.59
C PHE A 510 2.80 -58.03 5.25
N ARG A 511 2.74 -56.89 4.57
CA ARG A 511 3.86 -56.05 4.21
C ARG A 511 3.59 -54.62 4.63
N TYR A 512 4.56 -54.01 5.34
CA TYR A 512 4.48 -52.58 5.65
C TYR A 512 4.45 -51.75 4.36
N PRO A 513 3.77 -50.60 4.34
CA PRO A 513 3.76 -49.72 3.20
C PRO A 513 5.18 -49.40 2.71
N GLY A 514 5.49 -49.72 1.45
CA GLY A 514 6.81 -49.45 0.85
C GLY A 514 7.91 -50.48 1.15
N ALA A 515 7.62 -51.56 1.88
CA ALA A 515 8.56 -52.68 2.02
C ALA A 515 8.53 -53.58 0.77
N ASP A 516 9.69 -54.16 0.41
CA ASP A 516 9.80 -55.07 -0.74
C ASP A 516 9.28 -56.48 -0.41
N THR A 517 9.46 -56.92 0.85
CA THR A 517 9.17 -58.28 1.31
C THR A 517 8.16 -58.31 2.44
N ASP A 518 7.38 -59.38 2.49
CA ASP A 518 6.42 -59.62 3.57
C ASP A 518 7.12 -59.85 4.91
N VAL A 519 6.62 -59.18 5.96
CA VAL A 519 7.06 -59.40 7.34
C VAL A 519 6.36 -60.62 7.93
N LEU A 520 5.13 -60.88 7.50
CA LEU A 520 4.35 -62.06 7.83
C LEU A 520 3.94 -62.74 6.53
N LYS A 521 4.11 -64.05 6.44
CA LYS A 521 3.76 -64.82 5.25
C LYS A 521 3.00 -66.08 5.64
N ASP A 522 1.81 -66.27 5.07
CA ASP A 522 0.97 -67.45 5.23
C ASP A 522 0.72 -67.85 6.70
N ILE A 523 0.47 -66.87 7.57
CA ILE A 523 0.25 -67.10 9.00
C ILE A 523 -1.20 -67.56 9.25
N SER A 524 -1.35 -68.73 9.88
CA SER A 524 -2.65 -69.29 10.27
C SER A 524 -2.63 -69.82 11.69
N PHE A 525 -3.47 -69.28 12.57
CA PHE A 525 -3.66 -69.77 13.94
C PHE A 525 -5.00 -69.29 14.53
N VAL A 526 -5.44 -69.93 15.62
CA VAL A 526 -6.65 -69.55 16.37
C VAL A 526 -6.27 -69.37 17.83
N ALA A 527 -6.55 -68.18 18.38
CA ALA A 527 -6.48 -67.89 19.81
C ALA A 527 -7.89 -67.99 20.40
N ARG A 528 -8.07 -68.90 21.36
CA ARG A 528 -9.39 -69.24 21.92
C ARG A 528 -9.71 -68.42 23.18
N PRO A 529 -11.00 -68.22 23.48
CA PRO A 529 -11.44 -67.54 24.69
C PRO A 529 -10.85 -68.17 25.96
N GLY A 530 -10.30 -67.34 26.84
CA GLY A 530 -9.74 -67.77 28.13
C GLY A 530 -8.35 -68.40 28.07
N GLU A 531 -7.75 -68.59 26.89
CA GLU A 531 -6.40 -69.12 26.73
C GLU A 531 -5.37 -67.98 26.53
N THR A 532 -4.24 -68.05 27.24
CA THR A 532 -3.11 -67.15 27.00
C THR A 532 -2.25 -67.71 25.87
N THR A 533 -2.26 -67.04 24.71
CA THR A 533 -1.42 -67.39 23.57
C THR A 533 -0.10 -66.62 23.62
N ALA A 534 1.03 -67.32 23.61
CA ALA A 534 2.38 -66.72 23.65
C ALA A 534 3.07 -66.76 22.28
N PHE A 535 3.50 -65.61 21.77
CA PHE A 535 4.28 -65.50 20.54
C PHE A 535 5.78 -65.46 20.84
N ILE A 536 6.53 -66.49 20.41
CA ILE A 536 7.97 -66.62 20.67
C ILE A 536 8.75 -66.57 19.34
N GLY A 537 9.88 -65.87 19.32
CA GLY A 537 10.74 -65.77 18.13
C GLY A 537 11.82 -64.70 18.28
N SER A 538 12.79 -64.68 17.36
CA SER A 538 13.89 -63.69 17.33
C SER A 538 13.42 -62.25 17.08
N THR A 539 14.22 -61.25 17.46
CA THR A 539 13.94 -59.84 17.11
C THR A 539 13.76 -59.70 15.59
N GLY A 540 12.70 -58.99 15.16
CA GLY A 540 12.38 -58.83 13.74
C GLY A 540 11.50 -59.93 13.13
N SER A 541 11.15 -60.99 13.87
CA SER A 541 10.31 -62.08 13.37
C SER A 541 8.80 -61.76 13.20
N GLY A 542 8.41 -60.48 13.23
CA GLY A 542 7.01 -60.06 13.02
C GLY A 542 6.05 -60.20 14.22
N LYS A 543 6.50 -60.60 15.42
CA LYS A 543 5.64 -60.78 16.61
C LYS A 543 4.78 -59.54 16.94
N SER A 544 5.41 -58.37 17.00
CA SER A 544 4.71 -57.10 17.26
C SER A 544 3.74 -56.75 16.13
N THR A 545 4.09 -57.11 14.89
CA THR A 545 3.21 -56.92 13.73
C THR A 545 1.93 -57.75 13.87
N VAL A 546 2.03 -59.02 14.29
CA VAL A 546 0.84 -59.87 14.53
C VAL A 546 -0.11 -59.19 15.53
N VAL A 547 0.42 -58.70 16.65
CA VAL A 547 -0.38 -58.02 17.68
C VAL A 547 -1.01 -56.73 17.14
N ASN A 548 -0.27 -55.93 16.38
CA ASN A 548 -0.75 -54.65 15.83
C ASN A 548 -1.80 -54.81 14.73
N LEU A 549 -1.89 -55.97 14.09
CA LEU A 549 -2.93 -56.26 13.09
C LEU A 549 -4.30 -56.53 13.72
N ILE A 550 -4.35 -57.04 14.96
CA ILE A 550 -5.61 -57.36 15.66
C ILE A 550 -6.50 -56.12 15.89
N PRO A 551 -6.00 -54.99 16.44
CA PRO A 551 -6.79 -53.75 16.58
C PRO A 551 -6.89 -52.96 15.25
N ARG A 552 -6.50 -53.57 14.13
CA ARG A 552 -6.52 -52.98 12.78
C ARG A 552 -5.79 -51.64 12.71
N PHE A 553 -4.52 -51.62 13.15
CA PHE A 553 -3.62 -50.48 12.87
C PHE A 553 -3.05 -50.53 11.46
N PHE A 554 -3.06 -51.71 10.85
CA PHE A 554 -2.76 -51.95 9.44
C PHE A 554 -3.77 -52.96 8.89
N ASP A 555 -4.11 -52.85 7.61
CA ASP A 555 -4.84 -53.89 6.91
C ASP A 555 -3.87 -54.94 6.35
N VAL A 556 -4.28 -56.21 6.38
CA VAL A 556 -3.50 -57.33 5.83
C VAL A 556 -3.37 -57.22 4.32
N THR A 557 -2.23 -57.65 3.78
CA THR A 557 -2.00 -57.65 2.32
C THR A 557 -2.75 -58.79 1.65
N GLU A 558 -2.73 -59.98 2.27
CA GLU A 558 -3.49 -61.15 1.86
C GLU A 558 -4.05 -61.88 3.09
N GLY A 559 -5.13 -62.64 2.89
CA GLY A 559 -5.82 -63.35 3.96
C GLY A 559 -6.83 -62.48 4.72
N GLN A 560 -7.20 -62.93 5.92
CA GLN A 560 -8.18 -62.27 6.77
C GLN A 560 -7.92 -62.57 8.24
N ILE A 561 -8.27 -61.62 9.10
CA ILE A 561 -8.26 -61.75 10.56
C ILE A 561 -9.71 -61.67 11.01
N LEU A 562 -10.14 -62.68 11.75
CA LEU A 562 -11.53 -62.85 12.18
C LEU A 562 -11.60 -62.67 13.69
N LEU A 563 -12.60 -61.91 14.14
CA LEU A 563 -12.97 -61.76 15.54
C LEU A 563 -14.38 -62.33 15.72
N ASP A 564 -14.52 -63.42 16.48
CA ASP A 564 -15.75 -64.20 16.62
C ASP A 564 -16.39 -64.59 15.27
N GLY A 565 -15.54 -64.85 14.27
CA GLY A 565 -15.96 -65.26 12.92
C GLY A 565 -16.28 -64.13 11.95
N VAL A 566 -16.22 -62.87 12.38
CA VAL A 566 -16.40 -61.67 11.54
C VAL A 566 -15.04 -61.07 11.18
N ASP A 567 -14.82 -60.70 9.91
CA ASP A 567 -13.56 -60.07 9.50
C ASP A 567 -13.44 -58.68 10.18
N ILE A 568 -12.27 -58.38 10.76
CA ILE A 568 -12.01 -57.09 11.39
C ILE A 568 -12.17 -55.89 10.44
N ARG A 569 -12.15 -56.13 9.12
CA ARG A 569 -12.41 -55.11 8.10
C ARG A 569 -13.89 -54.76 7.94
N GLU A 570 -14.79 -55.62 8.39
CA GLU A 570 -16.24 -55.45 8.30
C GLU A 570 -16.84 -54.73 9.52
N VAL A 571 -16.07 -54.52 10.59
CA VAL A 571 -16.50 -53.80 11.81
C VAL A 571 -15.94 -52.37 11.85
N THR A 572 -16.55 -51.50 12.65
CA THR A 572 -15.99 -50.16 12.88
C THR A 572 -14.70 -50.24 13.69
N GLN A 573 -13.76 -49.32 13.44
CA GLN A 573 -12.53 -49.24 14.23
C GLN A 573 -12.80 -48.95 15.71
N HIS A 574 -13.84 -48.16 16.01
CA HIS A 574 -14.24 -47.85 17.37
C HIS A 574 -14.68 -49.12 18.12
N ASP A 575 -15.63 -49.87 17.56
CA ASP A 575 -16.19 -51.07 18.22
C ASP A 575 -15.13 -52.17 18.36
N LEU A 576 -14.26 -52.34 17.35
CA LEU A 576 -13.16 -53.29 17.40
C LEU A 576 -12.20 -52.98 18.56
N ARG A 577 -11.74 -51.72 18.64
CA ARG A 577 -10.74 -51.30 19.63
C ARG A 577 -11.32 -51.17 21.03
N GLU A 578 -12.61 -50.90 21.19
CA GLU A 578 -13.27 -50.93 22.50
C GLU A 578 -13.29 -52.34 23.12
N LYS A 579 -13.27 -53.39 22.29
CA LYS A 579 -13.21 -54.79 22.75
C LYS A 579 -11.79 -55.31 23.01
N ILE A 580 -10.74 -54.54 22.67
CA ILE A 580 -9.34 -54.95 22.75
C ILE A 580 -8.60 -54.02 23.72
N GLY A 581 -7.84 -54.60 24.67
CA GLY A 581 -7.13 -53.88 25.74
C GLY A 581 -5.63 -53.87 25.59
#